data_AF-A0A2A6EBF3-F1
#
_entry.id   AF-A0A2A6EBF3-F1
#
_cell.length_a   1.000
_cell.length_b   1.000
_cell.length_c   1.000
_cell.angle_alpha   90.00
_cell.angle_beta   90.00
_cell.angle_gamma   90.00
#
_symmetry.space_group_name_H-M   'P 1'
#
loop_
_entity.id
_entity.type
_entity.pdbx_description
1 polymer ?
#
loop_
_entity_poly.entity_id
_entity_poly.type
_entity_poly.pdbx_seq_one_letter_code
_entity_poly.pdbx_strand_id
1 'polypeptide(L)'
;MTLEQLAATGISHSENQILLLQSQRLIERDGNMYRTIIPILDSLHTSALRTDSYETGKILVPEIVDDCRNLVEHLSSEGMPHHAFSILFSYVLDGKIWKVMEKKEMVTGRNKESHESWEGNYWILYNKRKALQCGTNTMSVGGKYSVKINWSDGLIRLAHPLFNSKNLNNFLKEIDANDKVSEPSAFSFFTEIGVIRPDGSINIPIIEDSDANRIHAFAETISNKLTEALQTKVDIEAITHKYGFADTHEAMVIFYHEVMWDILSELVERGVVHQPAVFASPQTAKLSDVRDLCFLLRENHE
;
A
#
# COMPACT_ATOMS: atom_id res chain seq x y z
N MET A 1 -24.24 14.65 18.37
CA MET A 1 -24.48 14.58 19.84
C MET A 1 -23.74 15.72 20.53
N THR A 2 -24.24 16.22 21.66
CA THR A 2 -23.48 17.16 22.51
C THR A 2 -22.42 16.42 23.33
N LEU A 3 -21.46 17.15 23.89
CA LEU A 3 -20.46 16.56 24.81
C LEU A 3 -21.11 15.99 26.07
N GLU A 4 -22.17 16.62 26.58
CA GLU A 4 -22.96 16.12 27.72
C GLU A 4 -23.63 14.77 27.38
N GLN A 5 -24.18 14.66 26.17
CA GLN A 5 -24.78 13.41 25.68
C GLN A 5 -23.72 12.30 25.52
N LEU A 6 -22.53 12.64 25.02
CA LEU A 6 -21.41 11.69 24.92
C LEU A 6 -20.93 11.22 26.31
N ALA A 7 -20.83 12.14 27.27
CA ALA A 7 -20.49 11.79 28.65
C ALA A 7 -21.56 10.86 29.27
N ALA A 8 -22.84 11.07 28.95
CA ALA A 8 -23.93 10.23 29.43
C ALA A 8 -23.89 8.79 28.88
N THR A 9 -23.18 8.53 27.77
CA THR A 9 -22.91 7.16 27.29
C THR A 9 -21.73 6.49 28.02
N GLY A 10 -21.15 7.13 29.02
CA GLY A 10 -19.99 6.64 29.77
C GLY A 10 -18.64 6.88 29.09
N ILE A 11 -18.60 7.69 28.01
CA ILE A 11 -17.36 8.02 27.30
C ILE A 11 -16.80 9.32 27.88
N SER A 12 -15.76 9.20 28.70
CA SER A 12 -15.00 10.34 29.19
C SER A 12 -14.23 11.00 28.05
N HIS A 13 -14.20 12.33 28.03
CA HIS A 13 -13.44 13.09 27.06
C HIS A 13 -12.84 14.34 27.72
N SER A 14 -11.71 14.81 27.19
CA SER A 14 -11.14 16.11 27.52
C SER A 14 -11.31 17.09 26.36
N GLU A 15 -11.26 18.39 26.66
CA GLU A 15 -11.29 19.43 25.64
C GLU A 15 -10.18 19.24 24.59
N ASN A 16 -8.97 18.88 25.03
CA ASN A 16 -7.84 18.59 24.14
C ASN A 16 -8.10 17.42 23.18
N GLN A 17 -8.81 16.37 23.63
CA GLN A 17 -9.17 15.25 22.75
C GLN A 17 -10.18 15.69 21.69
N ILE A 18 -11.18 16.48 22.07
CA ILE A 18 -12.19 16.99 21.12
C ILE A 18 -11.54 17.93 20.11
N LEU A 19 -10.69 18.85 20.56
CA LEU A 19 -9.92 19.74 19.70
C LEU A 19 -9.01 18.97 18.73
N LEU A 20 -8.37 17.89 19.19
CA LEU A 20 -7.54 17.05 18.34
C LEU A 20 -8.37 16.34 17.26
N LEU A 21 -9.53 15.78 17.61
CA LEU A 21 -10.41 15.15 16.62
C LEU A 21 -10.93 16.15 15.59
N GLN A 22 -11.20 17.40 16.00
CA GLN A 22 -11.60 18.47 15.10
C GLN A 22 -10.45 18.95 14.21
N SER A 23 -9.24 19.15 14.76
CA SER A 23 -8.08 19.60 13.97
C SER A 23 -7.64 18.57 12.93
N GLN A 24 -7.88 17.29 13.21
CA GLN A 24 -7.70 16.17 12.30
C GLN A 24 -8.90 15.94 11.36
N ARG A 25 -9.93 16.80 11.40
CA ARG A 25 -11.19 16.67 10.64
C ARG A 25 -11.80 15.26 10.71
N LEU A 26 -11.80 14.65 11.89
CA LEU A 26 -12.50 13.39 12.15
C LEU A 26 -13.95 13.65 12.58
N ILE A 27 -14.14 14.78 13.28
CA ILE A 27 -15.44 15.30 13.68
C ILE A 27 -15.54 16.78 13.33
N GLU A 28 -16.76 17.26 13.16
CA GLU A 28 -17.06 18.69 13.10
C GLU A 28 -18.04 19.09 14.21
N ARG A 29 -18.16 20.39 14.41
CA ARG A 29 -19.07 21.01 15.38
C ARG A 29 -20.01 21.98 14.68
N ASP A 30 -21.30 21.78 14.86
CA ASP A 30 -22.35 22.74 14.51
C ASP A 30 -23.06 23.18 15.79
N GLY A 31 -22.86 24.43 16.19
CA GLY A 31 -23.34 24.95 17.48
C GLY A 31 -22.76 24.15 18.65
N ASN A 32 -23.60 23.40 19.37
CA ASN A 32 -23.17 22.50 20.46
C ASN A 32 -23.22 21.01 20.08
N MET A 33 -23.54 20.70 18.82
CA MET A 33 -23.59 19.33 18.34
C MET A 33 -22.30 18.98 17.62
N TYR A 34 -21.80 17.78 17.91
CA TYR A 34 -20.69 17.16 17.22
C TYR A 34 -21.19 16.02 16.34
N ARG A 35 -20.61 15.88 15.15
CA ARG A 35 -20.83 14.74 14.27
C ARG A 35 -19.51 14.28 13.67
N THR A 36 -19.42 12.99 13.36
CA THR A 36 -18.34 12.43 12.56
C THR A 36 -18.46 12.92 11.13
N ILE A 37 -17.34 13.23 10.50
CA ILE A 37 -17.29 13.65 9.09
C ILE A 37 -16.53 12.66 8.21
N ILE A 38 -15.99 11.62 8.82
CA ILE A 38 -15.39 10.49 8.11
C ILE A 38 -16.43 9.39 7.90
N PRO A 39 -16.35 8.60 6.82
CA PRO A 39 -17.20 7.43 6.63
C PRO A 39 -16.95 6.38 7.72
N ILE A 40 -18.03 5.88 8.32
CA ILE A 40 -18.00 4.80 9.31
C ILE A 40 -18.96 3.71 8.82
N LEU A 41 -18.41 2.58 8.38
CA LEU A 41 -19.18 1.45 7.90
C LEU A 41 -19.37 0.44 9.04
N ASP A 42 -20.64 0.13 9.33
CA ASP A 42 -20.99 -0.93 10.28
C ASP A 42 -20.66 -2.33 9.72
N SER A 43 -21.07 -3.38 10.44
CA SER A 43 -20.80 -4.76 10.06
C SER A 43 -21.42 -5.15 8.72
N LEU A 44 -22.64 -4.68 8.43
CA LEU A 44 -23.37 -5.01 7.20
C LEU A 44 -22.75 -4.27 6.01
N HIS A 45 -22.50 -2.97 6.15
CA HIS A 45 -21.88 -2.16 5.10
C HIS A 45 -20.45 -2.62 4.83
N THR A 46 -19.66 -2.94 5.86
CA THR A 46 -18.30 -3.47 5.67
C THR A 46 -18.32 -4.81 4.92
N SER A 47 -19.25 -5.70 5.25
CA SER A 47 -19.37 -7.00 4.56
C SER A 47 -19.84 -6.84 3.11
N ALA A 48 -20.79 -5.93 2.87
CA ALA A 48 -21.28 -5.62 1.53
C ALA A 48 -20.16 -5.00 0.67
N LEU A 49 -19.41 -4.02 1.20
CA LEU A 49 -18.31 -3.37 0.51
C LEU A 49 -17.28 -4.39 0.03
N ARG A 50 -16.94 -5.34 0.91
CA ARG A 50 -16.00 -6.43 0.59
C ARG A 50 -16.53 -7.46 -0.40
N THR A 51 -17.85 -7.62 -0.47
CA THR A 51 -18.47 -8.49 -1.47
C THR A 51 -18.39 -7.81 -2.84
N ASP A 52 -18.74 -6.52 -2.90
CA ASP A 52 -18.62 -5.73 -4.13
C ASP A 52 -17.16 -5.62 -4.59
N SER A 53 -16.20 -5.45 -3.67
CA SER A 53 -14.77 -5.36 -4.00
C SER A 53 -14.23 -6.68 -4.55
N TYR A 54 -14.66 -7.81 -3.99
CA TYR A 54 -14.30 -9.14 -4.46
C TYR A 54 -14.80 -9.40 -5.89
N GLU A 55 -16.08 -9.13 -6.15
CA GLU A 55 -16.65 -9.28 -7.50
C GLU A 55 -16.00 -8.31 -8.50
N THR A 56 -15.67 -7.10 -8.06
CA THR A 56 -14.93 -6.12 -8.86
C THR A 56 -13.52 -6.64 -9.19
N GLY A 57 -12.80 -7.22 -8.22
CA GLY A 57 -11.50 -7.84 -8.45
C GLY A 57 -11.54 -8.88 -9.57
N LYS A 58 -12.56 -9.75 -9.57
CA LYS A 58 -12.77 -10.76 -10.63
C LYS A 58 -13.02 -10.18 -12.01
N ILE A 59 -13.68 -9.03 -12.08
CA ILE A 59 -13.94 -8.31 -13.34
C ILE A 59 -12.67 -7.64 -13.87
N LEU A 60 -11.82 -7.15 -12.97
CA LEU A 60 -10.63 -6.38 -13.33
C LEU A 60 -9.41 -7.25 -13.66
N VAL A 61 -9.20 -8.37 -12.94
CA VAL A 61 -8.00 -9.22 -13.15
C VAL A 61 -7.84 -9.71 -14.59
N PRO A 62 -8.89 -10.14 -15.32
CA PRO A 62 -8.77 -10.53 -16.73
C PRO A 62 -8.11 -9.47 -17.63
N GLU A 63 -8.22 -8.19 -17.29
CA GLU A 63 -7.67 -7.09 -18.09
C GLU A 63 -6.15 -6.94 -17.96
N ILE A 64 -5.57 -7.46 -16.87
CA ILE A 64 -4.15 -7.26 -16.54
C ILE A 64 -3.38 -8.57 -16.37
N VAL A 65 -4.06 -9.72 -16.40
CA VAL A 65 -3.49 -11.02 -16.02
C VAL A 65 -2.25 -11.39 -16.83
N ASP A 66 -2.26 -11.13 -18.14
CA ASP A 66 -1.14 -11.46 -19.02
C ASP A 66 0.03 -10.49 -18.82
N ASP A 67 -0.23 -9.21 -18.53
CA ASP A 67 0.83 -8.25 -18.19
C ASP A 67 1.48 -8.60 -16.84
N CYS A 68 0.68 -9.06 -15.86
CA CYS A 68 1.19 -9.58 -14.60
C CYS A 68 2.07 -10.83 -14.83
N ARG A 69 1.69 -11.74 -15.73
CA ARG A 69 2.54 -12.89 -16.10
C ARG A 69 3.86 -12.44 -16.73
N ASN A 70 3.82 -11.47 -17.65
CA ASN A 70 5.03 -10.92 -18.26
C ASN A 70 5.99 -10.31 -17.22
N LEU A 71 5.45 -9.61 -16.22
CA LEU A 71 6.25 -9.11 -15.09
C LEU A 71 6.89 -10.25 -14.29
N VAL A 72 6.13 -11.31 -13.98
CA VAL A 72 6.62 -12.48 -13.25
C VAL A 72 7.70 -13.21 -14.04
N GLU A 73 7.51 -13.39 -15.35
CA GLU A 73 8.50 -14.01 -16.25
C GLU A 73 9.79 -13.20 -16.32
N HIS A 74 9.68 -11.88 -16.41
CA HIS A 74 10.84 -11.00 -16.38
C HIS A 74 11.60 -11.13 -15.04
N LEU A 75 10.91 -11.04 -13.90
CA LEU A 75 11.54 -11.22 -12.59
C LEU A 75 12.13 -12.63 -12.41
N SER A 76 11.50 -13.66 -12.99
CA SER A 76 12.03 -15.02 -13.00
C SER A 76 13.34 -15.11 -13.76
N SER A 77 13.44 -14.43 -14.91
CA SER A 77 14.68 -14.35 -15.71
C SER A 77 15.83 -13.66 -14.97
N GLU A 78 15.51 -12.79 -14.02
CA GLU A 78 16.48 -12.11 -13.12
C GLU A 78 16.74 -12.88 -11.82
N GLY A 79 16.13 -14.07 -11.65
CA GLY A 79 16.28 -14.90 -10.44
C GLY A 79 15.56 -14.34 -9.21
N MET A 80 14.54 -13.50 -9.41
CA MET A 80 13.76 -12.83 -8.36
C MET A 80 12.24 -13.02 -8.48
N PRO A 81 11.71 -14.21 -8.87
CA PRO A 81 10.29 -14.40 -9.16
C PRO A 81 9.37 -14.05 -7.98
N HIS A 82 9.82 -14.27 -6.75
CA HIS A 82 9.04 -14.06 -5.54
C HIS A 82 8.82 -12.58 -5.18
N HIS A 83 9.54 -11.65 -5.83
CA HIS A 83 9.33 -10.21 -5.63
C HIS A 83 8.10 -9.68 -6.38
N ALA A 84 7.53 -10.46 -7.31
CA ALA A 84 6.42 -10.03 -8.15
C ALA A 84 5.20 -9.61 -7.32
N PHE A 85 4.89 -10.35 -6.26
CA PHE A 85 3.80 -10.02 -5.35
C PHE A 85 3.99 -8.62 -4.73
N SER A 86 5.18 -8.34 -4.23
CA SER A 86 5.47 -7.09 -3.53
C SER A 86 5.58 -5.89 -4.45
N ILE A 87 6.10 -6.09 -5.66
CA ILE A 87 6.11 -5.07 -6.70
C ILE A 87 4.68 -4.77 -7.16
N LEU A 88 3.87 -5.79 -7.44
CA LEU A 88 2.48 -5.60 -7.85
C LEU A 88 1.67 -4.86 -6.79
N PHE A 89 1.75 -5.28 -5.52
CA PHE A 89 1.05 -4.57 -4.47
C PHE A 89 1.59 -3.15 -4.27
N SER A 90 2.87 -2.99 -3.93
CA SER A 90 3.41 -1.70 -3.47
C SER A 90 3.65 -0.68 -4.56
N TYR A 91 4.14 -1.13 -5.71
CA TYR A 91 4.57 -0.22 -6.78
C TYR A 91 3.46 0.00 -7.79
N VAL A 92 2.66 -1.02 -8.09
CA VAL A 92 1.59 -0.94 -9.09
C VAL A 92 0.27 -0.55 -8.43
N LEU A 93 -0.28 -1.39 -7.56
CA LEU A 93 -1.63 -1.28 -7.01
C LEU A 93 -1.76 -0.22 -5.92
N ASP A 94 -0.74 -0.01 -5.09
CA ASP A 94 -0.70 0.98 -4.00
C ASP A 94 0.28 2.14 -4.31
N GLY A 95 0.66 2.29 -5.58
CA GLY A 95 1.67 3.24 -6.02
C GLY A 95 1.27 3.95 -7.30
N LYS A 96 1.68 3.38 -8.43
CA LYS A 96 1.55 4.00 -9.77
C LYS A 96 0.11 4.27 -10.15
N ILE A 97 -0.82 3.36 -9.84
CA ILE A 97 -2.22 3.54 -10.21
C ILE A 97 -2.83 4.81 -9.59
N TRP A 98 -2.42 5.22 -8.38
CA TRP A 98 -2.90 6.46 -7.77
C TRP A 98 -2.56 7.69 -8.63
N LYS A 99 -1.34 7.73 -9.18
CA LYS A 99 -0.92 8.80 -10.11
C LYS A 99 -1.72 8.76 -11.42
N VAL A 100 -2.07 7.57 -11.91
CA VAL A 100 -2.87 7.41 -13.14
C VAL A 100 -4.31 7.84 -12.91
N MET A 101 -4.92 7.44 -11.80
CA MET A 101 -6.27 7.85 -11.40
C MET A 101 -6.37 9.36 -11.17
N GLU A 102 -5.37 9.97 -10.54
CA GLU A 102 -5.31 11.43 -10.37
C GLU A 102 -5.25 12.16 -11.71
N LYS A 103 -4.39 11.70 -12.65
CA LYS A 103 -4.32 12.27 -14.02
C LYS A 103 -5.65 12.15 -14.79
N LYS A 104 -6.45 11.13 -14.47
CA LYS A 104 -7.79 10.89 -15.05
C LYS A 104 -8.93 11.49 -14.24
N GLU A 105 -8.63 12.28 -13.21
CA GLU A 105 -9.61 12.94 -12.33
C GLU A 105 -10.58 11.95 -11.65
N MET A 106 -10.17 10.69 -11.47
CA MET A 106 -10.98 9.67 -10.77
C MET A 106 -10.87 9.81 -9.26
N VAL A 107 -9.72 10.31 -8.79
CA VAL A 107 -9.48 10.71 -7.41
C VAL A 107 -8.94 12.12 -7.43
N THR A 108 -9.26 12.90 -6.40
CA THR A 108 -8.52 14.12 -6.14
C THR A 108 -7.12 13.72 -5.66
N GLY A 109 -6.09 14.41 -6.18
CA GLY A 109 -4.75 14.30 -5.60
C GLY A 109 -4.79 14.48 -4.09
N ARG A 110 -3.81 13.88 -3.38
CA ARG A 110 -3.68 13.98 -1.91
C ARG A 110 -4.14 15.36 -1.44
N ASN A 111 -5.29 15.40 -0.75
CA ASN A 111 -6.14 16.56 -0.56
C ASN A 111 -5.39 17.90 -0.63
N LYS A 112 -5.71 18.74 -1.63
CA LYS A 112 -5.20 20.13 -1.75
C LYS A 112 -5.53 21.00 -0.52
N GLU A 113 -6.42 20.55 0.34
CA GLU A 113 -6.60 21.08 1.69
C GLU A 113 -5.71 20.31 2.67
N SER A 114 -4.41 20.56 2.58
CA SER A 114 -3.38 20.03 3.48
C SER A 114 -3.74 20.26 4.95
N HIS A 115 -3.62 19.22 5.78
CA HIS A 115 -3.52 19.40 7.23
C HIS A 115 -2.06 19.65 7.62
N GLU A 116 -1.85 20.25 8.80
CA GLU A 116 -0.51 20.45 9.37
C GLU A 116 0.23 19.12 9.70
N SER A 117 -0.43 17.95 9.62
CA SER A 117 0.17 16.66 10.06
C SER A 117 -0.13 15.42 9.22
N TRP A 118 -1.11 15.41 8.31
CA TRP A 118 -1.43 14.25 7.47
C TRP A 118 -2.14 14.61 6.17
N GLU A 119 -1.76 13.95 5.08
CA GLU A 119 -2.41 14.06 3.76
C GLU A 119 -3.09 12.73 3.41
N GLY A 120 -4.43 12.67 3.52
CA GLY A 120 -5.18 11.47 3.15
C GLY A 120 -6.65 11.52 3.55
N ASN A 121 -7.36 10.43 3.26
CA ASN A 121 -8.75 10.20 3.67
C ASN A 121 -8.78 9.27 4.89
N TYR A 122 -9.70 9.54 5.82
CA TYR A 122 -9.96 8.67 6.96
C TYR A 122 -11.30 7.95 6.75
N TRP A 123 -11.34 6.65 7.04
CA TRP A 123 -12.58 5.89 7.10
C TRP A 123 -12.43 4.77 8.14
N ILE A 124 -13.56 4.29 8.65
CA ILE A 124 -13.60 3.20 9.62
C ILE A 124 -14.42 2.05 9.04
N LEU A 125 -13.83 0.85 9.07
CA LEU A 125 -14.51 -0.41 8.78
C LEU A 125 -14.72 -1.16 10.09
N TYR A 126 -15.86 -1.84 10.22
CA TYR A 126 -16.26 -2.50 11.47
C TYR A 126 -15.27 -3.57 11.94
N ASN A 127 -14.73 -4.36 11.02
CA ASN A 127 -13.77 -5.42 11.34
C ASN A 127 -12.56 -5.40 10.40
N LYS A 128 -11.42 -5.86 10.91
CA LYS A 128 -10.23 -6.11 10.08
C LYS A 128 -10.55 -7.15 9.00
N ARG A 129 -9.93 -6.96 7.83
CA ARG A 129 -9.97 -7.95 6.74
C ARG A 129 -9.32 -9.24 7.24
N LYS A 130 -10.01 -10.37 7.07
CA LYS A 130 -9.51 -11.70 7.49
C LYS A 130 -8.65 -12.38 6.42
N ALA A 131 -8.87 -12.00 5.15
CA ALA A 131 -8.12 -12.50 4.01
C ALA A 131 -6.74 -11.85 3.94
N LEU A 132 -6.05 -12.00 2.80
CA LEU A 132 -4.80 -11.33 2.52
C LEU A 132 -4.90 -9.81 2.82
N GLN A 133 -4.07 -9.34 3.73
CA GLN A 133 -3.89 -7.93 4.07
C GLN A 133 -2.40 -7.63 4.22
N CYS A 134 -1.91 -6.69 3.43
CA CYS A 134 -0.57 -6.13 3.55
C CYS A 134 -0.62 -4.62 3.33
N GLY A 135 0.40 -3.94 3.83
CA GLY A 135 0.65 -2.52 3.58
C GLY A 135 2.05 -2.30 3.01
N THR A 136 2.33 -1.07 2.61
CA THR A 136 3.63 -0.64 2.07
C THR A 136 4.26 0.39 3.00
N ASN A 137 5.48 0.14 3.44
CA ASN A 137 6.31 1.16 4.07
C ASN A 137 7.35 1.66 3.08
N THR A 138 7.58 2.97 3.09
CA THR A 138 8.63 3.61 2.30
C THR A 138 9.59 4.29 3.26
N MET A 139 10.88 4.07 3.08
CA MET A 139 11.91 4.73 3.88
C MET A 139 12.95 5.34 2.94
N SER A 140 13.25 6.62 3.17
CA SER A 140 14.19 7.43 2.39
C SER A 140 15.01 8.31 3.34
N VAL A 141 16.24 8.65 2.93
CA VAL A 141 17.14 9.56 3.64
C VAL A 141 17.54 10.79 2.83
N GLY A 142 16.79 11.11 1.77
CA GLY A 142 17.04 12.28 0.91
C GLY A 142 18.19 12.08 -0.08
N GLY A 143 18.34 10.86 -0.63
CA GLY A 143 19.31 10.52 -1.67
C GLY A 143 18.62 9.91 -2.90
N LYS A 144 19.37 9.19 -3.74
CA LYS A 144 18.86 8.53 -4.95
C LYS A 144 17.96 7.34 -4.65
N TYR A 145 18.17 6.66 -3.52
CA TYR A 145 17.45 5.42 -3.22
C TYR A 145 16.44 5.58 -2.08
N SER A 146 15.27 4.97 -2.26
CA SER A 146 14.36 4.64 -1.17
C SER A 146 14.05 3.15 -1.17
N VAL A 147 13.82 2.58 0.02
CA VAL A 147 13.38 1.18 0.12
C VAL A 147 11.87 1.14 0.28
N LYS A 148 11.26 0.18 -0.41
CA LYS A 148 9.87 -0.22 -0.26
C LYS A 148 9.83 -1.58 0.42
N ILE A 149 9.01 -1.70 1.46
CA ILE A 149 8.86 -2.93 2.25
C ILE A 149 7.38 -3.21 2.39
N ASN A 150 6.94 -4.37 1.93
CA ASN A 150 5.60 -4.85 2.30
C ASN A 150 5.58 -5.41 3.69
N TRP A 151 4.55 -5.05 4.45
CA TRP A 151 4.40 -5.49 5.82
C TRP A 151 3.04 -6.09 6.10
N SER A 152 3.03 -6.95 7.11
CA SER A 152 1.85 -7.49 7.78
C SER A 152 2.17 -7.56 9.28
N ASP A 153 1.17 -7.81 10.12
CA ASP A 153 1.38 -8.04 11.56
C ASP A 153 2.40 -9.18 11.82
N GLY A 154 2.50 -10.14 10.90
CA GLY A 154 3.49 -11.22 10.94
C GLY A 154 4.92 -10.74 10.70
N LEU A 155 5.15 -9.90 9.68
CA LEU A 155 6.47 -9.37 9.37
C LEU A 155 7.02 -8.51 10.52
N ILE A 156 6.18 -7.66 11.11
CA ILE A 156 6.61 -6.76 12.19
C ILE A 156 7.24 -7.56 13.35
N ARG A 157 6.69 -8.77 13.64
CA ARG A 157 7.26 -9.67 14.64
C ARG A 157 8.55 -10.36 14.17
N LEU A 158 8.60 -10.82 12.93
CA LEU A 158 9.72 -11.59 12.38
C LEU A 158 10.97 -10.73 12.11
N ALA A 159 10.78 -9.50 11.63
CA ALA A 159 11.83 -8.65 11.08
C ALA A 159 11.86 -7.25 11.72
N HIS A 160 11.63 -7.16 13.02
CA HIS A 160 11.72 -5.88 13.75
C HIS A 160 12.99 -5.05 13.43
N PRO A 161 14.20 -5.65 13.27
CA PRO A 161 15.40 -4.88 12.90
C PRO A 161 15.32 -4.18 11.54
N LEU A 162 14.50 -4.67 10.60
CA LEU A 162 14.29 -4.04 9.30
C LEU A 162 13.67 -2.65 9.43
N PHE A 163 12.89 -2.43 10.49
CA PHE A 163 12.24 -1.15 10.80
C PHE A 163 13.09 -0.24 11.70
N ASN A 164 14.33 -0.65 12.02
CA ASN A 164 15.27 0.22 12.74
C ASN A 164 15.81 1.30 11.79
N SER A 165 15.34 2.53 11.97
CA SER A 165 15.70 3.68 11.13
C SER A 165 17.20 3.90 11.03
N LYS A 166 18.00 3.64 12.07
CA LYS A 166 19.46 3.87 12.01
C LYS A 166 20.15 2.91 11.03
N ASN A 167 19.84 1.62 11.11
CA ASN A 167 20.48 0.61 10.25
C ASN A 167 20.11 0.82 8.79
N LEU A 168 18.83 1.09 8.53
CA LEU A 168 18.36 1.33 7.19
C LEU A 168 18.89 2.66 6.61
N ASN A 169 18.95 3.71 7.42
CA ASN A 169 19.52 4.99 6.98
C ASN A 169 20.99 4.85 6.59
N ASN A 170 21.77 4.07 7.35
CA ASN A 170 23.16 3.79 7.01
C ASN A 170 23.27 2.97 5.72
N PHE A 171 22.39 1.99 5.52
CA PHE A 171 22.36 1.18 4.31
C PHE A 171 22.05 2.04 3.07
N LEU A 172 21.01 2.88 3.16
CA LEU A 172 20.63 3.79 2.06
C LEU A 172 21.76 4.79 1.74
N LYS A 173 22.45 5.34 2.74
CA LYS A 173 23.61 6.22 2.53
C LYS A 173 24.78 5.51 1.83
N GLU A 174 25.03 4.27 2.20
CA GLU A 174 26.12 3.47 1.61
C GLU A 174 25.88 3.20 0.12
N ILE A 175 24.67 2.77 -0.23
CA ILE A 175 24.32 2.51 -1.64
C ILE A 175 24.16 3.79 -2.46
N ASP A 176 23.78 4.91 -1.84
CA ASP A 176 23.70 6.21 -2.52
C ASP A 176 25.08 6.72 -2.96
N ALA A 177 26.10 6.50 -2.11
CA ALA A 177 27.48 6.88 -2.36
C ALA A 177 28.19 5.96 -3.36
N ASN A 178 27.93 4.65 -3.30
CA ASN A 178 28.76 3.64 -3.97
C ASN A 178 28.01 2.74 -4.97
N ASP A 179 26.68 2.86 -5.09
CA ASP A 179 25.77 1.92 -5.80
C ASP A 179 25.89 0.44 -5.33
N LYS A 180 26.57 0.21 -4.21
CA LYS A 180 26.80 -1.08 -3.55
C LYS A 180 27.15 -0.87 -2.08
N VAL A 181 27.28 -1.95 -1.32
CA VAL A 181 27.77 -1.92 0.06
C VAL A 181 29.25 -2.30 0.13
N SER A 182 30.11 -1.41 0.60
CA SER A 182 31.57 -1.64 0.63
C SER A 182 31.99 -2.65 1.70
N GLU A 183 31.31 -2.64 2.84
CA GLU A 183 31.57 -3.55 3.97
C GLU A 183 30.29 -4.29 4.39
N PRO A 184 29.93 -5.42 3.74
CA PRO A 184 28.68 -6.14 4.04
C PRO A 184 28.57 -6.65 5.48
N SER A 185 29.69 -6.88 6.16
CA SER A 185 29.73 -7.24 7.59
C SER A 185 29.16 -6.17 8.49
N ALA A 186 29.26 -4.89 8.13
CA ALA A 186 28.65 -3.78 8.85
C ALA A 186 27.11 -3.75 8.74
N PHE A 187 26.57 -4.50 7.78
CA PHE A 187 25.13 -4.61 7.49
C PHE A 187 24.63 -6.06 7.64
N SER A 188 25.07 -6.74 8.70
CA SER A 188 24.84 -8.17 8.93
C SER A 188 23.39 -8.62 8.74
N PHE A 189 22.42 -7.84 9.22
CA PHE A 189 21.00 -8.14 9.04
C PHE A 189 20.57 -8.17 7.57
N PHE A 190 20.97 -7.17 6.77
CA PHE A 190 20.64 -7.09 5.35
C PHE A 190 21.34 -8.19 4.54
N THR A 191 22.54 -8.60 4.97
CA THR A 191 23.24 -9.77 4.42
C THR A 191 22.56 -11.08 4.81
N GLU A 192 22.11 -11.22 6.06
CA GLU A 192 21.42 -12.41 6.57
C GLU A 192 20.07 -12.65 5.88
N ILE A 193 19.29 -11.58 5.68
CA ILE A 193 18.02 -11.67 4.95
C ILE A 193 18.25 -11.83 3.44
N GLY A 194 19.48 -11.57 2.95
CA GLY A 194 19.85 -11.74 1.55
C GLY A 194 19.54 -10.54 0.64
N VAL A 195 19.34 -9.35 1.20
CA VAL A 195 19.24 -8.08 0.45
C VAL A 195 20.60 -7.65 -0.11
N ILE A 196 21.69 -7.95 0.61
CA ILE A 196 23.06 -7.70 0.20
C ILE A 196 23.75 -9.05 -0.06
N ARG A 197 24.44 -9.19 -1.19
CA ARG A 197 25.28 -10.37 -1.46
C ARG A 197 26.61 -10.27 -0.71
N PRO A 198 27.34 -11.39 -0.51
CA PRO A 198 28.65 -11.36 0.15
C PRO A 198 29.69 -10.42 -0.51
N ASP A 199 29.54 -10.11 -1.80
CA ASP A 199 30.40 -9.17 -2.54
C ASP A 199 29.97 -7.70 -2.43
N GLY A 200 28.91 -7.42 -1.67
CA GLY A 200 28.35 -6.09 -1.47
C GLY A 200 27.33 -5.65 -2.52
N SER A 201 27.10 -6.44 -3.56
CA SER A 201 26.08 -6.13 -4.56
C SER A 201 24.66 -6.26 -3.99
N ILE A 202 23.74 -5.43 -4.51
CA ILE A 202 22.33 -5.46 -4.12
C ILE A 202 21.61 -6.63 -4.79
N ASN A 203 20.82 -7.35 -4.01
CA ASN A 203 20.16 -8.59 -4.39
C ASN A 203 18.63 -8.48 -4.33
N ILE A 204 18.09 -7.29 -4.52
CA ILE A 204 16.66 -7.03 -4.65
C ILE A 204 16.43 -6.15 -5.89
N PRO A 205 15.22 -6.14 -6.47
CA PRO A 205 14.92 -5.31 -7.62
C PRO A 205 15.17 -3.83 -7.34
N ILE A 206 15.72 -3.14 -8.33
CA ILE A 206 15.89 -1.68 -8.35
C ILE A 206 15.00 -1.14 -9.47
N ILE A 207 14.02 -0.32 -9.10
CA ILE A 207 13.05 0.24 -10.04
C ILE A 207 13.34 1.74 -10.20
N GLU A 208 13.71 2.13 -11.41
CA GLU A 208 13.82 3.52 -11.84
C GLU A 208 12.50 3.98 -12.45
N ASP A 209 12.07 5.20 -12.16
CA ASP A 209 10.88 5.82 -12.79
C ASP A 209 11.24 6.26 -14.22
N SER A 210 11.40 5.29 -15.12
CA SER A 210 11.86 5.48 -16.51
C SER A 210 11.43 4.31 -17.40
N ASP A 211 11.03 4.60 -18.64
CA ASP A 211 10.67 3.62 -19.66
C ASP A 211 11.79 2.62 -19.98
N ALA A 212 13.04 2.98 -19.69
CA ALA A 212 14.18 2.08 -19.83
C ALA A 212 14.16 0.93 -18.81
N ASN A 213 13.52 1.12 -17.66
CA ASN A 213 13.35 0.09 -16.65
C ASN A 213 12.13 -0.78 -16.98
N ARG A 214 12.36 -2.07 -17.25
CA ARG A 214 11.31 -2.99 -17.68
C ARG A 214 10.22 -3.21 -16.63
N ILE A 215 10.58 -3.27 -15.34
CA ILE A 215 9.60 -3.39 -14.25
C ILE A 215 8.69 -2.16 -14.24
N HIS A 216 9.27 -0.97 -14.43
CA HIS A 216 8.50 0.27 -14.54
C HIS A 216 7.53 0.25 -15.73
N ALA A 217 7.99 -0.13 -16.92
CA ALA A 217 7.13 -0.22 -18.11
C ALA A 217 5.95 -1.20 -17.93
N PHE A 218 6.17 -2.33 -17.26
CA PHE A 218 5.08 -3.25 -16.90
C PHE A 218 4.11 -2.62 -15.90
N ALA A 219 4.63 -1.96 -14.86
CA ALA A 219 3.82 -1.27 -13.88
C ALA A 219 2.92 -0.21 -14.52
N GLU A 220 3.44 0.59 -15.44
CA GLU A 220 2.65 1.58 -16.18
C GLU A 220 1.57 0.93 -17.03
N THR A 221 1.90 -0.13 -17.76
CA THR A 221 0.93 -0.86 -18.59
C THR A 221 -0.22 -1.40 -17.73
N ILE A 222 0.10 -2.07 -16.63
CA ILE A 222 -0.90 -2.64 -15.70
C ILE A 222 -1.74 -1.52 -15.08
N SER A 223 -1.11 -0.46 -14.56
CA SER A 223 -1.83 0.66 -13.93
C SER A 223 -2.75 1.39 -14.91
N ASN A 224 -2.34 1.56 -16.17
CA ASN A 224 -3.16 2.21 -17.19
C ASN A 224 -4.39 1.35 -17.54
N LYS A 225 -4.19 0.06 -17.84
CA LYS A 225 -5.29 -0.86 -18.14
C LYS A 225 -6.25 -1.01 -16.98
N LEU A 226 -5.72 -1.14 -15.75
CA LEU A 226 -6.55 -1.27 -14.56
C LEU A 226 -7.38 0.00 -14.31
N THR A 227 -6.78 1.18 -14.47
CA THR A 227 -7.51 2.44 -14.34
C THR A 227 -8.59 2.59 -15.42
N GLU A 228 -8.32 2.20 -16.66
CA GLU A 228 -9.31 2.19 -17.74
C GLU A 228 -10.46 1.20 -17.45
N ALA A 229 -10.15 0.01 -16.96
CA ALA A 229 -11.14 -0.97 -16.57
C ALA A 229 -12.00 -0.50 -15.38
N LEU A 230 -11.40 0.15 -14.38
CA LEU A 230 -12.13 0.80 -13.29
C LEU A 230 -13.10 1.85 -13.83
N GLN A 231 -12.64 2.71 -14.73
CA GLN A 231 -13.45 3.78 -15.33
C GLN A 231 -14.62 3.25 -16.16
N THR A 232 -14.45 2.11 -16.84
CA THR A 232 -15.43 1.60 -17.82
C THR A 232 -16.33 0.50 -17.27
N LYS A 233 -15.91 -0.21 -16.23
CA LYS A 233 -16.61 -1.39 -15.70
C LYS A 233 -17.14 -1.23 -14.28
N VAL A 234 -16.73 -0.18 -13.57
CA VAL A 234 -17.19 0.07 -12.20
C VAL A 234 -18.08 1.31 -12.18
N ASP A 235 -19.32 1.13 -11.75
CA ASP A 235 -20.25 2.22 -11.48
C ASP A 235 -19.94 2.83 -10.12
N ILE A 236 -19.00 3.79 -10.10
CA ILE A 236 -18.58 4.43 -8.86
C ILE A 236 -19.69 5.30 -8.26
N GLU A 237 -20.59 5.85 -9.06
CA GLU A 237 -21.75 6.61 -8.56
C GLU A 237 -22.67 5.70 -7.74
N ALA A 238 -22.94 4.50 -8.23
CA ALA A 238 -23.71 3.51 -7.48
C ALA A 238 -23.02 3.11 -6.16
N ILE A 239 -21.70 2.95 -6.16
CA ILE A 239 -20.91 2.68 -4.94
C ILE A 239 -21.01 3.86 -3.96
N THR A 240 -20.84 5.09 -4.43
CA THR A 240 -20.99 6.32 -3.61
C THR A 240 -22.34 6.34 -2.91
N HIS A 241 -23.42 6.14 -3.66
CA HIS A 241 -24.77 6.16 -3.11
C HIS A 241 -25.06 4.98 -2.16
N LYS A 242 -24.58 3.77 -2.50
CA LYS A 242 -24.82 2.55 -1.70
C LYS A 242 -24.22 2.65 -0.30
N TYR A 243 -23.05 3.27 -0.16
CA TYR A 243 -22.32 3.35 1.10
C TYR A 243 -22.37 4.72 1.77
N GLY A 244 -23.01 5.71 1.12
CA GLY A 244 -23.17 7.05 1.67
C GLY A 244 -21.85 7.82 1.76
N PHE A 245 -20.95 7.61 0.80
CA PHE A 245 -19.71 8.39 0.68
C PHE A 245 -20.03 9.82 0.21
N ALA A 246 -19.16 10.77 0.56
CA ALA A 246 -19.38 12.19 0.29
C ALA A 246 -19.44 12.52 -1.20
N ASP A 247 -18.56 11.90 -2.00
CA ASP A 247 -18.49 12.03 -3.45
C ASP A 247 -17.81 10.80 -4.10
N THR A 248 -17.71 10.82 -5.43
CA THR A 248 -17.10 9.73 -6.21
C THR A 248 -15.59 9.62 -6.02
N HIS A 249 -14.88 10.68 -5.61
CA HIS A 249 -13.45 10.63 -5.34
C HIS A 249 -13.18 9.92 -4.01
N GLU A 250 -13.92 10.27 -2.94
CA GLU A 250 -13.85 9.58 -1.66
C GLU A 250 -14.24 8.10 -1.85
N ALA A 251 -15.33 7.84 -2.57
CA ALA A 251 -15.78 6.48 -2.87
C ALA A 251 -14.70 5.68 -3.61
N MET A 252 -14.07 6.27 -4.64
CA MET A 252 -13.02 5.60 -5.40
C MET A 252 -11.81 5.26 -4.52
N VAL A 253 -11.37 6.19 -3.66
CA VAL A 253 -10.27 5.93 -2.73
C VAL A 253 -10.62 4.78 -1.78
N ILE A 254 -11.76 4.86 -1.07
CA ILE A 254 -12.12 3.86 -0.06
C ILE A 254 -12.38 2.50 -0.70
N PHE A 255 -13.14 2.46 -1.79
CA PHE A 255 -13.50 1.22 -2.46
C PHE A 255 -12.26 0.55 -3.09
N TYR A 256 -11.42 1.32 -3.77
CA TYR A 256 -10.24 0.77 -4.42
C TYR A 256 -9.24 0.17 -3.42
N HIS A 257 -9.13 0.70 -2.19
CA HIS A 257 -8.30 0.09 -1.14
C HIS A 257 -8.75 -1.35 -0.80
N GLU A 258 -10.04 -1.66 -0.86
CA GLU A 258 -10.50 -3.05 -0.72
C GLU A 258 -10.27 -3.85 -2.01
N VAL A 259 -10.56 -3.25 -3.18
CA VAL A 259 -10.39 -3.90 -4.49
C VAL A 259 -8.93 -4.31 -4.75
N MET A 260 -7.93 -3.52 -4.36
CA MET A 260 -6.52 -3.86 -4.60
C MET A 260 -6.09 -5.16 -3.89
N TRP A 261 -6.62 -5.42 -2.68
CA TRP A 261 -6.38 -6.69 -1.99
C TRP A 261 -7.11 -7.85 -2.68
N ASP A 262 -8.29 -7.63 -3.23
CA ASP A 262 -9.06 -8.63 -3.98
C ASP A 262 -8.42 -8.96 -5.33
N ILE A 263 -7.91 -7.97 -6.06
CA ILE A 263 -7.10 -8.17 -7.27
C ILE A 263 -5.89 -9.07 -6.97
N LEU A 264 -5.16 -8.76 -5.90
CA LEU A 264 -3.99 -9.53 -5.51
C LEU A 264 -4.36 -10.96 -5.10
N SER A 265 -5.47 -11.14 -4.39
CA SER A 265 -5.99 -12.45 -4.00
C SER A 265 -6.37 -13.27 -5.25
N GLU A 266 -7.08 -12.68 -6.21
CA GLU A 266 -7.45 -13.34 -7.47
C GLU A 266 -6.22 -13.71 -8.31
N LEU A 267 -5.19 -12.87 -8.37
CA LEU A 267 -3.93 -13.20 -9.04
C LEU A 267 -3.21 -14.39 -8.37
N VAL A 268 -3.27 -14.49 -7.03
CA VAL A 268 -2.75 -15.65 -6.28
C VAL A 268 -3.58 -16.90 -6.55
N GLU A 269 -4.91 -16.81 -6.52
CA GLU A 269 -5.83 -17.93 -6.78
C GLU A 269 -5.66 -18.49 -8.20
N ARG A 270 -5.38 -17.62 -9.18
CA ARG A 270 -5.06 -18.01 -10.57
C ARG A 270 -3.65 -18.56 -10.76
N GLY A 271 -2.82 -18.59 -9.72
CA GLY A 271 -1.43 -19.04 -9.79
C GLY A 271 -0.51 -18.13 -10.62
N VAL A 272 -0.89 -16.86 -10.81
CA VAL A 272 -0.08 -15.88 -11.55
C VAL A 272 1.06 -15.38 -10.68
N VAL A 273 0.78 -15.13 -9.40
CA VAL A 273 1.78 -14.70 -8.41
C VAL A 273 1.69 -15.59 -7.18
N HIS A 274 2.80 -15.71 -6.46
CA HIS A 274 2.82 -16.45 -5.21
C HIS A 274 2.79 -15.49 -4.03
N GLN A 275 1.90 -15.76 -3.08
CA GLN A 275 1.89 -15.05 -1.81
C GLN A 275 3.21 -15.35 -1.05
N PRO A 276 3.93 -14.32 -0.57
CA PRO A 276 5.17 -14.50 0.18
C PRO A 276 4.99 -15.39 1.42
N ALA A 277 5.99 -16.20 1.74
CA ALA A 277 5.94 -17.14 2.87
C ALA A 277 5.67 -16.44 4.21
N VAL A 278 6.21 -15.23 4.39
CA VAL A 278 5.96 -14.38 5.57
C VAL A 278 4.47 -14.07 5.76
N PHE A 279 3.69 -14.04 4.68
CA PHE A 279 2.25 -13.76 4.73
C PHE A 279 1.42 -15.05 4.73
N ALA A 280 1.79 -16.02 3.90
CA ALA A 280 1.04 -17.27 3.77
C ALA A 280 1.24 -18.22 4.98
N SER A 281 2.42 -18.21 5.60
CA SER A 281 2.78 -19.13 6.68
C SER A 281 3.78 -18.48 7.65
N PRO A 282 3.37 -17.42 8.38
CA PRO A 282 4.28 -16.62 9.21
C PRO A 282 5.02 -17.41 10.29
N GLN A 283 4.47 -18.53 10.75
CA GLN A 283 5.07 -19.36 11.81
C GLN A 283 6.25 -20.22 11.31
N THR A 284 6.34 -20.46 10.00
CA THR A 284 7.39 -21.26 9.38
C THR A 284 8.27 -20.45 8.42
N ALA A 285 7.94 -19.18 8.22
CA ALA A 285 8.71 -18.26 7.40
C ALA A 285 10.12 -18.07 7.97
N LYS A 286 11.11 -18.09 7.10
CA LYS A 286 12.51 -17.85 7.43
C LYS A 286 12.80 -16.37 7.33
N LEU A 287 13.86 -15.96 8.01
CA LEU A 287 14.32 -14.57 7.92
C LEU A 287 14.75 -14.19 6.49
N SER A 288 15.24 -15.14 5.70
CA SER A 288 15.55 -14.95 4.27
C SER A 288 14.32 -14.63 3.41
N ASP A 289 13.12 -15.05 3.83
CA ASP A 289 11.88 -14.82 3.07
C ASP A 289 11.44 -13.34 3.15
N VAL A 290 12.06 -12.55 4.03
CA VAL A 290 11.85 -11.10 4.14
C VAL A 290 12.38 -10.36 2.92
N ARG A 291 13.40 -10.91 2.23
CA ARG A 291 13.96 -10.33 1.02
C ARG A 291 12.91 -10.07 -0.04
N ASP A 292 12.01 -11.04 -0.24
CA ASP A 292 10.98 -11.01 -1.27
C ASP A 292 9.96 -9.86 -1.08
N LEU A 293 9.95 -9.27 0.11
CA LEU A 293 9.09 -8.14 0.48
C LEU A 293 9.72 -6.77 0.20
N CYS A 294 10.99 -6.76 -0.22
CA CYS A 294 11.81 -5.56 -0.33
C CYS A 294 12.17 -5.27 -1.79
N PHE A 295 12.11 -4.00 -2.18
CA PHE A 295 12.72 -3.52 -3.42
C PHE A 295 13.15 -2.07 -3.25
N LEU A 296 14.05 -1.61 -4.10
CA LEU A 296 14.50 -0.22 -4.12
C LEU A 296 13.77 0.56 -5.21
N LEU A 297 13.40 1.79 -4.89
CA LEU A 297 13.15 2.81 -5.89
C LEU A 297 14.38 3.68 -6.03
N ARG A 298 14.75 3.98 -7.27
CA ARG A 298 15.78 4.96 -7.58
C ARG A 298 15.13 6.20 -8.18
N GLU A 299 15.28 7.32 -7.50
CA GLU A 299 14.85 8.64 -7.93
C GLU A 299 15.90 9.23 -8.88
N ASN A 300 15.45 9.69 -10.05
CA ASN A 300 16.28 10.49 -10.94
C ASN A 300 16.24 11.93 -10.44
N HIS A 301 17.30 12.34 -9.74
CA HIS A 301 17.55 13.77 -9.50
C HIS A 301 18.16 14.33 -10.78
N GLU A 302 17.33 14.91 -11.65
CA GLU A 302 17.79 15.84 -12.70
C GLU A 302 18.17 17.19 -12.08
#